data_AF-A0A1G5XJ87-F1
#
_entry.id   AF-A0A1G5XJ87-F1
#
_cell.length_a   1.000
_cell.length_b   1.000
_cell.length_c   1.000
_cell.angle_alpha   90.00
_cell.angle_beta   90.00
_cell.angle_gamma   90.00
#
_symmetry.space_group_name_H-M   'P 1'
#
loop_
_entity.id
_entity.type
_entity.pdbx_description
1 polymer ?
#
loop_
_entity_poly.entity_id
_entity_poly.type
_entity_poly.pdbx_seq_one_letter_code
_entity_poly.pdbx_strand_id
1 'polypeptide(L)'
;MEEIFEVIGVEHLKTILAGLSPEDIVKPAYDNWFPMQKTGHTVLDLETGKVSGLSIEHNQMPLQSMMYIELYTIKAGDYPIGPEELFSKTEYEEFMDFMEDEPSEFAPDMVSIFCEENDIDEDSRTVGILAYRFSQNDQLNYNMWESSILNKYYDKTDENHNPFKFTQSSL
;
A
#
# COMPACT_ATOMS: atom_id res chain seq x y z
N MET A 1 -23.74 19.35 16.18
CA MET A 1 -24.42 18.81 14.99
C MET A 1 -23.73 17.49 14.75
N GLU A 2 -24.39 16.36 14.96
CA GLU A 2 -23.84 15.07 14.56
C GLU A 2 -23.82 15.06 13.03
N GLU A 3 -22.63 15.02 12.42
CA GLU A 3 -22.52 14.74 11.00
C GLU A 3 -22.87 13.26 10.80
N ILE A 4 -24.01 13.01 10.17
CA ILE A 4 -24.42 11.67 9.76
C ILE A 4 -23.76 11.42 8.41
N PHE A 5 -22.73 10.60 8.39
CA PHE A 5 -22.08 10.14 7.15
C PHE A 5 -22.84 8.91 6.62
N GLU A 6 -23.32 8.99 5.38
CA GLU A 6 -23.90 7.83 4.69
C GLU A 6 -22.76 7.04 4.03
N VAL A 7 -22.58 5.79 4.46
CA VAL A 7 -21.50 4.92 3.99
C VAL A 7 -22.04 3.75 3.15
N ILE A 8 -21.21 3.22 2.27
CA ILE A 8 -21.53 2.03 1.47
C ILE A 8 -21.86 0.84 2.36
N GLY A 9 -22.86 0.04 1.99
CA GLY A 9 -23.18 -1.18 2.71
C GLY A 9 -22.10 -2.26 2.59
N VAL A 10 -22.07 -3.19 3.55
CA VAL A 10 -21.10 -4.30 3.64
C VAL A 10 -21.03 -5.15 2.36
N GLU A 11 -22.16 -5.45 1.73
CA GLU A 11 -22.18 -6.26 0.50
C GLU A 11 -21.60 -5.50 -0.71
N HIS A 12 -21.76 -4.17 -0.75
CA HIS A 12 -21.10 -3.34 -1.75
C HIS A 12 -19.58 -3.32 -1.49
N LEU A 13 -19.16 -3.16 -0.23
CA LEU A 13 -17.75 -3.25 0.15
C LEU A 13 -17.12 -4.58 -0.31
N LYS A 14 -17.74 -5.72 0.00
CA LYS A 14 -17.24 -7.04 -0.46
C LYS A 14 -17.14 -7.14 -1.98
N THR A 15 -18.12 -6.58 -2.70
CA THR A 15 -18.10 -6.56 -4.17
C THR A 15 -16.92 -5.75 -4.70
N ILE A 16 -16.61 -4.61 -4.07
CA ILE A 16 -15.42 -3.82 -4.41
C ILE A 16 -14.16 -4.64 -4.12
N LEU A 17 -14.02 -5.17 -2.91
CA LEU A 17 -12.83 -5.93 -2.50
C LEU A 17 -12.55 -7.15 -3.40
N ALA A 18 -13.60 -7.86 -3.83
CA ALA A 18 -13.49 -9.00 -4.75
C ALA A 18 -13.08 -8.60 -6.17
N GLY A 19 -13.30 -7.34 -6.56
CA GLY A 19 -12.94 -6.79 -7.86
C GLY A 19 -11.52 -6.22 -7.93
N LEU A 20 -10.83 -6.05 -6.79
CA LEU A 20 -9.49 -5.46 -6.75
C LEU A 20 -8.43 -6.53 -7.02
N SER A 21 -7.58 -6.26 -8.01
CA SER A 21 -6.32 -6.98 -8.16
C SER A 21 -5.30 -6.53 -7.10
N PRO A 22 -4.25 -7.32 -6.82
CA PRO A 22 -3.13 -6.87 -6.00
C PRO A 22 -2.53 -5.55 -6.50
N GLU A 23 -2.48 -5.34 -7.82
CA GLU A 23 -1.95 -4.13 -8.44
C GLU A 23 -2.82 -2.89 -8.15
N ASP A 24 -4.15 -3.04 -8.21
CA ASP A 24 -5.11 -1.99 -7.82
C ASP A 24 -4.96 -1.58 -6.35
N ILE A 25 -4.39 -2.47 -5.52
CA ILE A 25 -4.15 -2.24 -4.10
C ILE A 25 -2.77 -1.63 -3.85
N VAL A 26 -1.71 -2.07 -4.52
CA VAL A 26 -0.35 -1.58 -4.21
C VAL A 26 0.00 -0.31 -4.97
N LYS A 27 -0.44 -0.17 -6.23
CA LYS A 27 -0.04 0.94 -7.10
C LYS A 27 -0.43 2.32 -6.54
N PRO A 28 -1.65 2.53 -6.00
CA PRO A 28 -2.02 3.85 -5.48
C PRO A 28 -1.15 4.28 -4.29
N ALA A 29 -0.74 3.34 -3.43
CA ALA A 29 0.18 3.60 -2.33
C ALA A 29 1.57 3.95 -2.86
N TYR A 30 2.09 3.20 -3.84
CA TYR A 30 3.39 3.47 -4.45
C TYR A 30 3.44 4.85 -5.12
N ASP A 31 2.44 5.19 -5.94
CA ASP A 31 2.34 6.49 -6.62
C ASP A 31 2.25 7.68 -5.64
N ASN A 32 1.89 7.43 -4.37
CA ASN A 32 1.75 8.45 -3.32
C ASN A 32 2.82 8.34 -2.22
N TRP A 33 3.77 7.44 -2.38
CA TRP A 33 4.88 7.25 -1.46
C TRP A 33 6.10 8.03 -1.96
N PHE A 34 6.82 8.64 -1.03
CA PHE A 34 8.07 9.34 -1.33
C PHE A 34 9.11 8.93 -0.27
N PRO A 35 10.20 8.26 -0.65
CA PRO A 35 11.18 7.75 0.30
C PRO A 35 11.65 8.83 1.27
N MET A 36 11.67 8.49 2.55
CA MET A 36 12.02 9.34 3.70
C MET A 36 11.15 10.59 3.91
N GLN A 37 10.16 10.85 3.06
CA GLN A 37 9.35 12.07 3.09
C GLN A 37 7.89 11.80 3.40
N LYS A 38 7.27 10.85 2.69
CA LYS A 38 5.83 10.60 2.76
C LYS A 38 5.51 9.12 2.77
N THR A 39 4.64 8.73 3.69
CA THR A 39 4.01 7.41 3.68
C THR A 39 2.91 7.41 2.62
N GLY A 40 2.94 6.42 1.75
CA GLY A 40 1.91 6.21 0.74
C GLY A 40 0.91 5.18 1.22
N HIS A 41 -0.38 5.49 1.09
CA HIS A 41 -1.47 4.61 1.45
C HIS A 41 -2.37 4.36 0.25
N THR A 42 -2.92 3.16 0.16
CA THR A 42 -4.12 2.89 -0.64
C THR A 42 -5.30 2.85 0.29
N VAL A 43 -6.29 3.70 0.03
CA VAL A 43 -7.49 3.85 0.86
C VAL A 43 -8.74 3.58 0.04
N LEU A 44 -9.74 3.00 0.67
CA LEU A 44 -11.10 2.89 0.14
C LEU A 44 -12.00 3.86 0.89
N ASP A 45 -12.51 4.84 0.18
CA ASP A 45 -13.46 5.84 0.67
C ASP A 45 -14.82 5.16 0.92
N LEU A 46 -15.32 5.23 2.16
CA LEU A 46 -16.53 4.55 2.57
C LEU A 46 -17.81 5.25 2.11
N GLU A 47 -17.75 6.53 1.74
CA GLU A 47 -18.93 7.26 1.25
C GLU A 47 -19.16 6.94 -0.24
N THR A 48 -18.07 6.83 -1.00
CA THR A 48 -18.10 6.69 -2.46
C THR A 48 -17.79 5.27 -2.96
N GLY A 49 -17.15 4.43 -2.13
CA GLY A 49 -16.60 3.14 -2.54
C GLY A 49 -15.38 3.22 -3.44
N LYS A 50 -14.79 4.41 -3.59
CA LYS A 50 -13.64 4.63 -4.48
C LYS A 50 -12.33 4.23 -3.80
N VAL A 51 -11.49 3.48 -4.51
CA VAL A 51 -10.10 3.23 -4.13
C VAL A 51 -9.21 4.33 -4.70
N SER A 52 -8.33 4.88 -3.87
CA SER A 52 -7.38 5.93 -4.26
C SER A 52 -6.13 5.93 -3.39
N GLY A 53 -5.08 6.60 -3.87
CA GLY A 53 -3.87 6.82 -3.09
C GLY A 53 -4.00 8.03 -2.16
N LEU A 54 -3.36 7.97 -0.99
CA LEU A 54 -3.25 9.06 -0.03
C LEU A 54 -1.79 9.17 0.42
N SER A 55 -1.23 10.38 0.33
CA SER A 55 0.13 10.68 0.75
C SER A 55 0.10 11.43 2.09
N ILE A 56 0.77 10.88 3.11
CA ILE A 56 0.83 11.48 4.45
C ILE A 56 2.30 11.80 4.78
N GLU A 57 2.59 13.07 5.05
CA GLU A 57 3.92 13.48 5.51
C GLU A 57 4.21 12.91 6.90
N HIS A 58 5.50 12.65 7.19
CA HIS A 58 5.92 12.05 8.47
C HIS A 58 5.38 12.76 9.73
N ASN A 59 5.14 14.07 9.64
CA ASN A 59 4.67 14.89 10.76
C ASN A 59 3.16 15.23 10.71
N GLN A 60 2.43 14.71 9.72
CA GLN A 60 1.00 14.95 9.58
C GLN A 60 0.22 13.76 10.15
N MET A 61 -0.74 14.03 11.03
CA MET A 61 -1.76 13.03 11.33
C MET A 61 -2.75 12.95 10.16
N PRO A 62 -3.24 11.76 9.81
CA PRO A 62 -4.36 11.65 8.88
C PRO A 62 -5.50 12.53 9.39
N LEU A 63 -6.10 13.35 8.52
CA LEU A 63 -7.24 14.17 8.90
C LEU A 63 -8.33 13.25 9.46
N GLN A 64 -8.66 13.43 10.74
CA GLN A 64 -9.65 12.63 11.48
C GLN A 64 -11.04 12.58 10.82
N SER A 65 -11.32 13.50 9.89
CA SER A 65 -12.62 13.67 9.24
C SER A 65 -12.83 12.81 7.99
N MET A 66 -11.88 11.96 7.58
CA MET A 66 -12.06 11.14 6.37
C MET A 66 -12.53 9.71 6.70
N MET A 67 -13.74 9.38 6.26
CA MET A 67 -14.34 8.04 6.36
C MET A 67 -13.77 7.11 5.29
N TYR A 68 -12.55 6.62 5.48
CA TYR A 68 -11.92 5.62 4.60
C TYR A 68 -11.37 4.42 5.38
N ILE A 69 -11.12 3.29 4.72
CA ILE A 69 -10.35 2.16 5.25
C ILE A 69 -9.02 2.01 4.50
N GLU A 70 -7.95 1.70 5.22
CA GLU A 70 -6.62 1.46 4.62
C GLU A 70 -6.51 0.03 4.13
N LEU A 71 -6.19 -0.13 2.85
CA LEU A 71 -6.00 -1.42 2.18
C LEU A 71 -4.51 -1.82 2.15
N TYR A 72 -3.61 -0.86 1.94
CA TYR A 72 -2.16 -1.09 1.85
C TYR A 72 -1.39 0.19 2.22
N THR A 73 -0.18 0.03 2.75
CA THR A 73 0.65 1.14 3.23
C THR A 73 2.13 0.85 2.96
N ILE A 74 2.85 1.85 2.43
CA ILE A 74 4.32 1.87 2.31
C ILE A 74 4.82 3.03 3.18
N LYS A 75 5.56 2.73 4.25
CA LYS A 75 6.01 3.79 5.16
C LYS A 75 7.13 4.60 4.53
N ALA A 76 7.21 5.89 4.87
CA ALA A 76 8.27 6.77 4.38
C ALA A 76 9.68 6.17 4.59
N GLY A 77 9.93 5.51 5.73
CA GLY A 77 11.23 4.90 6.05
C GLY A 77 11.46 3.50 5.46
N ASP A 78 10.48 2.93 4.78
CA ASP A 78 10.61 1.60 4.18
C ASP A 78 11.22 1.74 2.78
N TYR A 79 12.19 0.90 2.42
CA TYR A 79 12.62 0.69 1.04
C TYR A 79 12.08 -0.68 0.62
N PRO A 80 10.90 -0.73 0.01
CA PRO A 80 10.17 -1.98 -0.06
C PRO A 80 10.79 -2.95 -1.06
N ILE A 81 11.57 -2.46 -2.04
CA ILE A 81 12.29 -3.25 -3.05
C ILE A 81 13.75 -2.77 -3.08
N GLY A 82 14.69 -3.71 -3.01
CA GLY A 82 16.12 -3.46 -3.20
C GLY A 82 16.57 -3.81 -4.63
N PRO A 83 17.74 -3.34 -5.08
CA PRO A 83 18.25 -3.62 -6.42
C PRO A 83 18.38 -5.13 -6.71
N GLU A 84 18.72 -5.92 -5.69
CA GLU A 84 18.86 -7.38 -5.77
C GLU A 84 17.56 -8.12 -6.12
N GLU A 85 16.43 -7.46 -5.89
CA GLU A 85 15.10 -8.00 -6.20
C GLU A 85 14.50 -7.36 -7.45
N LEU A 86 14.78 -6.08 -7.69
CA LEU A 86 14.32 -5.37 -8.87
C LEU A 86 14.91 -5.97 -10.16
N PHE A 87 16.17 -6.38 -10.07
CA PHE A 87 16.93 -6.88 -11.21
C PHE A 87 16.95 -8.40 -11.25
N SER A 88 16.93 -8.94 -12.48
CA SER A 88 17.38 -10.30 -12.70
C SER A 88 18.85 -10.44 -12.30
N LYS A 89 19.30 -11.68 -12.12
CA LYS A 89 20.69 -11.94 -11.72
C LYS A 89 21.72 -11.25 -12.64
N THR A 90 21.49 -11.28 -13.94
CA THR A 90 22.40 -10.67 -14.93
C THR A 90 22.35 -9.15 -14.87
N GLU A 91 21.16 -8.56 -14.84
CA GLU A 91 21.00 -7.09 -14.69
C GLU A 91 21.61 -6.59 -13.37
N TYR A 92 21.53 -7.37 -12.29
CA TYR A 92 22.16 -7.01 -11.02
C TYR A 92 23.69 -7.05 -11.09
N GLU A 93 24.27 -8.06 -11.77
CA GLU A 93 25.71 -8.12 -12.00
C GLU A 93 26.18 -6.90 -12.82
N GLU A 94 25.44 -6.53 -13.87
CA GLU A 94 25.71 -5.32 -14.67
C GLU A 94 25.55 -4.03 -13.86
N PHE A 95 24.56 -3.96 -12.96
CA PHE A 95 24.38 -2.83 -12.04
C PHE A 95 25.56 -2.71 -11.06
N MET A 96 26.10 -3.81 -10.56
CA MET A 96 27.27 -3.79 -9.69
C MET A 96 28.52 -3.28 -10.43
N ASP A 97 28.74 -3.71 -11.67
CA ASP A 97 29.83 -3.20 -12.51
C ASP A 97 29.66 -1.69 -12.78
N PHE A 98 28.43 -1.24 -13.07
CA PHE A 98 28.09 0.19 -13.22
C PHE A 98 28.44 1.01 -11.96
N MET A 99 28.15 0.46 -10.77
CA MET A 99 28.46 1.10 -9.49
C MET A 99 29.96 1.17 -9.16
N GLU A 100 30.80 0.31 -9.75
CA GLU A 100 32.26 0.34 -9.56
C GLU A 100 32.93 1.45 -10.37
N ASP A 101 32.39 1.78 -11.55
CA ASP A 101 32.94 2.80 -12.45
C ASP A 101 32.52 4.24 -12.07
N GLU A 102 31.44 4.40 -11.30
CA GLU A 102 30.90 5.70 -10.83
C GLU A 102 31.25 5.96 -9.33
N PRO A 103 31.98 7.05 -8.98
CA PRO A 103 32.36 7.34 -7.59
C PRO A 103 31.18 7.89 -6.78
N SER A 104 30.34 7.02 -6.21
CA SER A 104 29.01 7.34 -5.66
C SER A 104 28.95 7.78 -4.18
N GLU A 105 29.77 8.74 -3.74
CA GLU A 105 29.53 9.34 -2.39
C GLU A 105 28.39 10.38 -2.38
N PHE A 106 27.97 10.89 -3.54
CA PHE A 106 27.00 11.99 -3.66
C PHE A 106 25.98 11.82 -4.80
N ALA A 107 25.91 10.65 -5.43
CA ALA A 107 25.10 10.47 -6.63
C ALA A 107 23.60 10.27 -6.30
N PRO A 108 22.70 10.92 -7.08
CA PRO A 108 21.26 10.68 -7.04
C PRO A 108 20.94 9.21 -7.35
N ASP A 109 19.70 8.80 -7.06
CA ASP A 109 19.19 7.42 -7.14
C ASP A 109 19.80 6.57 -8.28
N MET A 110 20.88 5.82 -7.97
CA MET A 110 21.67 5.09 -8.96
C MET A 110 20.88 3.97 -9.62
N VAL A 111 19.88 3.44 -8.92
CA VAL A 111 18.96 2.44 -9.46
C VAL A 111 18.18 3.04 -10.62
N SER A 112 17.61 4.23 -10.44
CA SER A 112 16.85 4.90 -11.49
C SER A 112 17.70 5.28 -12.69
N ILE A 113 18.95 5.72 -12.47
CA ILE A 113 19.88 6.02 -13.57
C ILE A 113 20.17 4.76 -14.39
N PHE A 114 20.55 3.67 -13.72
CA PHE A 114 20.81 2.40 -14.39
C PHE A 114 19.57 1.89 -15.15
N CYS A 115 18.38 2.05 -14.57
CA CYS A 115 17.14 1.67 -15.23
C CYS A 115 16.89 2.49 -16.51
N GLU A 116 17.09 3.81 -16.47
CA GLU A 116 16.95 4.68 -17.63
C GLU A 116 17.94 4.33 -18.75
N GLU A 117 19.21 4.07 -18.40
CA GLU A 117 20.24 3.72 -19.39
C GLU A 117 20.02 2.35 -20.07
N ASN A 118 19.32 1.43 -19.39
CA ASN A 118 19.09 0.08 -19.86
C ASN A 118 17.64 -0.19 -20.31
N ASP A 119 16.81 0.86 -20.47
CA ASP A 119 15.39 0.75 -20.89
C ASP A 119 14.57 -0.18 -19.96
N ILE A 120 14.84 -0.11 -18.67
CA ILE A 120 14.15 -0.85 -17.62
C ILE A 120 13.05 0.04 -17.03
N ASP A 121 11.80 -0.42 -17.11
CA ASP A 121 10.66 0.22 -16.44
C ASP A 121 10.68 -0.10 -14.93
N GLU A 122 11.38 0.74 -14.16
CA GLU A 122 11.54 0.63 -12.71
C GLU A 122 10.18 0.60 -11.99
N ASP A 123 9.30 1.54 -12.31
CA ASP A 123 7.99 1.69 -11.67
C ASP A 123 7.13 0.44 -11.89
N SER A 124 7.03 -0.02 -13.15
CA SER A 124 6.23 -1.21 -13.47
C SER A 124 6.77 -2.47 -12.79
N ARG A 125 8.10 -2.66 -12.77
CA ARG A 125 8.70 -3.80 -12.08
C ARG A 125 8.48 -3.73 -10.58
N THR A 126 8.69 -2.55 -9.98
CA THR A 126 8.48 -2.33 -8.55
C THR A 126 7.04 -2.63 -8.16
N VAL A 127 6.07 -2.06 -8.87
CA VAL A 127 4.64 -2.32 -8.65
C VAL A 127 4.33 -3.80 -8.84
N GLY A 128 4.86 -4.45 -9.87
CA GLY A 128 4.68 -5.88 -10.12
C GLY A 128 5.20 -6.77 -8.99
N ILE A 129 6.39 -6.46 -8.45
CA ILE A 129 6.96 -7.21 -7.32
C ILE A 129 6.17 -6.97 -6.03
N LEU A 130 5.75 -5.73 -5.76
CA LEU A 130 4.91 -5.41 -4.60
C LEU A 130 3.56 -6.12 -4.69
N ALA A 131 2.93 -6.12 -5.86
CA ALA A 131 1.68 -6.81 -6.13
C ALA A 131 1.83 -8.32 -5.90
N TYR A 132 2.93 -8.92 -6.40
CA TYR A 132 3.25 -10.31 -6.14
C TYR A 132 3.40 -10.59 -4.64
N ARG A 133 4.21 -9.81 -3.91
CA ARG A 133 4.41 -9.96 -2.46
C ARG A 133 3.10 -9.84 -1.68
N PHE A 134 2.29 -8.84 -2.01
CA PHE A 134 0.97 -8.66 -1.40
C PHE A 134 0.08 -9.88 -1.63
N SER A 135 0.07 -10.43 -2.84
CA SER A 135 -0.70 -11.65 -3.15
C SER A 135 -0.24 -12.87 -2.34
N GLN A 136 1.06 -12.98 -2.04
CA GLN A 136 1.64 -14.13 -1.34
C GLN A 136 1.63 -14.01 0.18
N ASN A 137 1.58 -12.79 0.71
CA ASN A 137 1.67 -12.55 2.16
C ASN A 137 0.32 -12.16 2.75
N ASP A 138 -0.30 -11.13 2.19
CA ASP A 138 -1.51 -10.51 2.74
C ASP A 138 -2.77 -11.15 2.17
N GLN A 139 -2.80 -11.38 0.85
CA GLN A 139 -3.97 -11.93 0.15
C GLN A 139 -3.92 -13.46 -0.07
N LEU A 140 -2.87 -14.14 0.42
CA LEU A 140 -2.73 -15.60 0.28
C LEU A 140 -3.97 -16.34 0.77
N ASN A 141 -4.58 -15.81 1.82
CA ASN A 141 -5.92 -16.18 2.25
C ASN A 141 -6.86 -14.98 2.12
N TYR A 142 -7.46 -14.84 0.93
CA TYR A 142 -8.42 -13.78 0.62
C TYR A 142 -9.50 -13.63 1.71
N ASN A 143 -10.04 -14.72 2.25
CA ASN A 143 -11.09 -14.65 3.27
C ASN A 143 -10.59 -14.02 4.57
N MET A 144 -9.34 -14.31 4.98
CA MET A 144 -8.73 -13.68 6.14
C MET A 144 -8.45 -12.20 5.89
N TRP A 145 -7.94 -11.87 4.70
CA TRP A 145 -7.71 -10.49 4.31
C TRP A 145 -9.02 -9.68 4.29
N GLU A 146 -10.04 -10.17 3.59
CA GLU A 146 -11.38 -9.56 3.55
C GLU A 146 -11.95 -9.38 4.96
N SER A 147 -11.86 -10.41 5.81
CA SER A 147 -12.31 -10.32 7.20
C SER A 147 -11.58 -9.22 7.98
N SER A 148 -10.27 -9.03 7.74
CA SER A 148 -9.50 -7.95 8.37
C SER A 148 -9.99 -6.57 7.94
N ILE A 149 -10.37 -6.41 6.66
CA ILE A 149 -10.90 -5.17 6.11
C ILE A 149 -12.33 -4.92 6.62
N LEU A 150 -13.17 -5.95 6.71
CA LEU A 150 -14.51 -5.86 7.29
C LEU A 150 -14.46 -5.43 8.76
N ASN A 151 -13.49 -5.92 9.54
CA ASN A 151 -13.29 -5.47 10.92
C ASN A 151 -12.95 -3.98 10.97
N LYS A 152 -12.06 -3.49 10.10
CA LYS A 152 -11.75 -2.05 9.99
C LYS A 152 -12.98 -1.23 9.59
N TYR A 153 -13.81 -1.75 8.69
CA TYR A 153 -15.08 -1.12 8.32
C TYR A 153 -16.00 -0.99 9.54
N TYR A 154 -16.26 -2.08 10.26
CA TYR A 154 -17.12 -2.05 11.45
C TYR A 154 -16.57 -1.14 12.56
N ASP A 155 -15.26 -1.16 12.81
CA ASP A 155 -14.64 -0.28 13.81
C ASP A 155 -14.76 1.22 13.44
N LYS A 156 -14.88 1.55 12.14
CA LYS A 156 -15.10 2.92 11.66
C LYS A 156 -16.57 3.33 11.59
N THR A 157 -17.46 2.39 11.29
CA THR A 157 -18.88 2.67 11.09
C THR A 157 -19.71 2.47 12.35
N ASP A 158 -19.15 1.87 13.40
CA ASP A 158 -19.91 1.45 14.57
C ASP A 158 -19.22 1.80 15.90
N GLU A 159 -19.92 2.53 16.77
CA GLU A 159 -19.56 2.61 18.19
C GLU A 159 -19.87 1.28 18.94
N ASN A 160 -20.63 0.32 18.38
CA ASN A 160 -21.12 -0.87 19.12
C ASN A 160 -21.42 -2.20 18.37
N HIS A 161 -21.21 -2.40 17.06
CA HIS A 161 -21.19 -3.75 16.45
C HIS A 161 -19.84 -4.06 15.79
N ASN A 162 -18.90 -4.50 16.62
CA ASN A 162 -17.91 -5.46 16.14
C ASN A 162 -18.44 -6.87 16.48
N PRO A 163 -19.03 -7.63 15.53
CA PRO A 163 -19.55 -8.97 15.79
C PRO A 163 -18.44 -9.98 16.18
N PHE A 164 -17.16 -9.57 16.10
CA PHE A 164 -15.99 -10.34 16.47
C PHE A 164 -15.29 -9.82 17.74
N LYS A 165 -15.77 -8.73 18.37
CA LYS A 165 -15.36 -8.38 19.73
C LYS A 165 -15.93 -9.42 20.69
N PHE A 166 -15.12 -10.42 21.03
CA PHE A 166 -15.36 -11.19 22.25
C PHE A 166 -15.30 -10.21 23.42
N THR A 167 -16.46 -9.82 23.93
CA THR A 167 -16.55 -9.21 25.25
C THR A 167 -16.01 -10.24 26.24
N GLN A 168 -14.76 -10.07 26.67
CA GLN A 168 -14.36 -10.55 27.99
C GLN A 168 -15.20 -9.77 29.00
N SER A 169 -16.36 -10.32 29.35
CA SER A 169 -17.14 -9.88 30.48
C SER A 169 -17.40 -11.08 31.36
N SER A 170 -16.47 -11.23 32.30
CA SER A 170 -16.67 -11.61 33.69
C SER A 170 -17.26 -13.00 33.98
N LEU A 171 -16.38 -13.93 34.30
CA LEU A 171 -16.19 -14.44 35.68
C LEU A 171 -14.80 -15.07 35.84
#